data_AF-A0AA88EIU5-F1
#
_entry.id   AF-A0AA88EIU5-F1
#
_cell.length_a   1.000
_cell.length_b   1.000
_cell.length_c   1.000
_cell.angle_alpha   90.00
_cell.angle_beta   90.00
_cell.angle_gamma   90.00
#
_symmetry.space_group_name_H-M   'P 1'
#
loop_
_entity.id
_entity.type
_entity.pdbx_description
1 polymer ?
#
loop_
_entity_poly.entity_id
_entity_poly.type
_entity_poly.pdbx_seq_one_letter_code
_entity_poly.pdbx_strand_id
1 'polypeptide(L)' 'MENRGSHFVLVHGTCHGAWCWYKVAAQLKSTGHKVTALDLATSGIHPK' A
#
# COMPACT_ATOMS: atom_id res chain seq x y z
N MET A 1 -25.62 -1.15 5.83
CA MET A 1 -24.82 -0.33 4.88
C MET A 1 -23.78 -1.27 4.28
N GLU A 2 -23.92 -1.67 3.03
CA GLU A 2 -22.91 -2.50 2.36
C GLU A 2 -21.59 -1.73 2.32
N ASN A 3 -20.63 -2.08 3.17
CA ASN A 3 -19.27 -1.60 3.04
C ASN A 3 -18.66 -2.31 1.83
N ARG A 4 -18.89 -1.78 0.62
CA ARG A 4 -18.19 -2.23 -0.59
C ARG A 4 -16.74 -1.83 -0.44
N GLY A 5 -15.97 -2.70 0.20
CA GLY A 5 -14.54 -2.51 0.40
C GLY A 5 -13.86 -2.24 -0.94
N SER A 6 -13.40 -1.02 -1.17
CA SER A 6 -12.61 -0.68 -2.35
C SER A 6 -11.23 -1.31 -2.30
N HIS A 7 -10.60 -1.44 -3.46
CA HIS A 7 -9.21 -1.86 -3.56
C HIS A 7 -8.32 -0.63 -3.77
N PHE A 8 -7.49 -0.33 -2.78
CA PHE A 8 -6.52 0.75 -2.83
C PHE A 8 -5.15 0.22 -3.29
N VAL A 9 -4.55 0.91 -4.26
CA VAL A 9 -3.18 0.69 -4.70
C VAL A 9 -2.35 1.88 -4.25
N LEU A 10 -1.35 1.63 -3.41
CA LEU A 10 -0.48 2.65 -2.82
C LEU A 10 0.87 2.64 -3.51
N VAL A 11 1.23 3.79 -4.09
CA VAL A 11 2.50 4.02 -4.79
C VAL A 11 3.33 5.00 -3.97
N HIS A 12 4.59 4.66 -3.70
CA HIS A 12 5.50 5.51 -2.93
C HIS A 12 6.19 6.56 -3.82
N GLY A 13 6.76 7.60 -3.19
CA GLY A 13 7.62 8.59 -3.85
C GLY A 13 9.08 8.14 -3.96
N THR A 14 9.95 8.98 -4.53
CA THR A 14 11.38 8.70 -4.69
C THR A 14 12.08 8.41 -3.37
N CYS A 15 13.07 7.50 -3.37
CA CYS A 15 13.84 7.05 -2.20
C CYS A 15 13.03 6.36 -1.07
N HIS A 16 11.74 6.09 -1.27
CA HIS A 16 10.94 5.25 -0.39
C HIS A 16 10.70 3.88 -1.01
N GLY A 17 9.98 3.01 -0.29
CA GLY A 17 9.45 1.75 -0.78
C GLY A 17 8.04 1.54 -0.23
N ALA A 18 7.44 0.39 -0.49
CA ALA A 18 6.12 0.01 0.02
C ALA A 18 6.02 0.13 1.55
N TRP A 19 7.14 -0.01 2.26
CA TRP A 19 7.24 0.10 3.72
C TRP A 19 6.71 1.43 4.28
N CYS A 20 6.78 2.54 3.52
CA CYS A 20 6.31 3.85 3.99
C CYS A 20 4.78 3.87 4.25
N TRP A 21 4.05 2.92 3.65
CA TRP A 21 2.60 2.81 3.78
C TRP A 21 2.12 1.91 4.92
N TYR A 22 3.01 1.34 5.74
CA TYR A 22 2.65 0.34 6.76
C TYR A 22 1.45 0.75 7.63
N LYS A 23 1.44 1.96 8.18
CA LYS A 23 0.36 2.44 9.07
C LYS A 23 -0.97 2.65 8.31
N VAL A 24 -0.90 3.28 7.14
CA VAL A 24 -2.08 3.58 6.31
C VAL A 24 -2.71 2.29 5.79
N ALA A 25 -1.88 1.35 5.32
CA ALA A 25 -2.34 0.05 4.85
C ALA A 25 -3.02 -0.76 5.96
N ALA A 26 -2.50 -0.70 7.20
CA ALA A 26 -3.13 -1.35 8.34
C ALA A 26 -4.51 -0.76 8.65
N GLN A 27 -4.65 0.56 8.62
CA GLN A 27 -5.94 1.22 8.85
C GLN A 27 -6.96 0.90 7.77
N LEU A 28 -6.59 1.02 6.49
CA LEU A 28 -7.47 0.70 5.36
C LEU A 28 -7.91 -0.78 5.37
N LYS A 29 -7.02 -1.71 5.72
CA LYS A 29 -7.39 -3.12 5.91
C LYS A 29 -8.36 -3.30 7.07
N SER A 30 -8.15 -2.61 8.19
CA SER A 30 -9.04 -2.68 9.35
C SER A 30 -10.45 -2.16 9.06
N THR A 31 -10.61 -1.24 8.11
CA THR A 31 -11.93 -0.74 7.70
C THR A 31 -12.60 -1.62 6.63
N GLY A 32 -11.98 -2.76 6.27
CA GLY A 32 -12.52 -3.72 5.31
C GLY A 32 -12.11 -3.48 3.86
N HIS A 33 -11.12 -2.62 3.59
CA HIS A 33 -10.61 -2.41 2.23
C HIS A 33 -9.48 -3.37 1.88
N LYS A 34 -9.38 -3.69 0.59
CA LYS A 34 -8.20 -4.37 0.05
C LYS A 34 -7.11 -3.33 -0.21
N VAL A 35 -5.86 -3.65 0.12
CA VAL A 35 -4.73 -2.72 -0.06
C VAL A 35 -3.54 -3.46 -0.65
N THR A 36 -2.99 -2.90 -1.72
CA THR A 36 -1.72 -3.32 -2.32
C THR A 36 -0.75 -2.15 -2.25
N ALA A 37 0.32 -2.29 -1.48
CA ALA A 37 1.44 -1.34 -1.49
C ALA A 37 2.54 -1.93 -2.38
N LEU A 38 2.95 -1.17 -3.39
CA LEU A 38 3.93 -1.61 -4.40
C LEU A 38 5.29 -1.01 -4.08
N ASP A 39 6.35 -1.81 -4.25
CA ASP A 39 7.70 -1.29 -4.42
C ASP A 39 7.93 -1.06 -5.93
N LEU A 40 8.25 0.18 -6.32
CA LEU A 40 8.69 0.49 -7.68
C LEU A 40 10.08 -0.12 -7.94
N ALA A 41 10.48 -0.19 -9.21
CA ALA A 41 11.80 -0.68 -9.59
C ALA A 41 12.90 0.07 -8.82
N THR A 42 13.94 -0.63 -8.42
CA THR A 42 15.08 -0.12 -7.63
C THR A 42 14.73 0.53 -6.28
N SER A 43 13.52 0.28 -5.75
CA SER A 43 13.02 0.91 -4.52
C SER A 43 12.68 -0.12 -3.44
N GLY A 44 12.82 0.29 -2.17
CA GLY A 44 12.54 -0.57 -1.02
C GLY A 44 13.39 -1.85 -1.02
N ILE A 45 12.73 -3.01 -1.13
CA ILE A 45 13.40 -4.31 -1.24
C ILE A 45 13.43 -4.86 -2.68
N HIS A 46 12.95 -4.09 -3.66
CA HIS A 46 12.86 -4.55 -5.04
C HIS A 46 14.27 -4.62 -5.66
N PRO A 47 14.75 -5.81 -6.02
CA PRO A 47 16.16 -6.04 -6.37
C PRO A 47 16.52 -5.63 -7.81
N LYS A 48 15.55 -5.16 -8.60
CA LYS A 48 15.70 -4.83 -10.02
C LYS A 48 15.06 -3.49 -10.35
#